data_AF-A0A2G6KC46-F1
#
_entry.id   AF-A0A2G6KC46-F1
#
_cell.length_a   1.000
_cell.length_b   1.000
_cell.length_c   1.000
_cell.angle_alpha   90.00
_cell.angle_beta   90.00
_cell.angle_gamma   90.00
#
_symmetry.space_group_name_H-M   'P 1'
#
loop_
_entity.id
_entity.type
_entity.pdbx_description
1 polymer ?
#
loop_
_entity_poly.entity_id
_entity_poly.type
_entity_poly.pdbx_seq_one_letter_code
_entity_poly.pdbx_strand_id
1 'polypeptide(L)'
;AFMRNWPYAYSLGNEDDSAIKGKFGIGPLPGAEAGQSAATLGGWQIAVSKYSANPEAAVKVALFIASEKVQKIRATELSMLPTVMSLYKDADVLAKRPFMGSLYDVFINAVARPSTITSPKYNQVSTKFFNAVYDVLTGKKDAQTAVDELELDLEDMLE
;
A
#
# COMPACT_ATOMS: atom_id res chain seq x y z
N ALA A 1 20.78 -5.25 7.82
CA ALA A 1 19.93 -5.88 6.78
C ALA A 1 18.56 -5.22 6.80
N PHE A 2 17.88 -5.10 5.67
CA PHE A 2 16.63 -4.34 5.52
C PHE A 2 15.64 -5.05 4.60
N MET A 3 14.35 -4.74 4.75
CA MET A 3 13.26 -5.24 3.90
C MET A 3 12.26 -4.12 3.62
N ARG A 4 11.87 -3.95 2.35
CA ARG A 4 10.71 -3.12 1.96
C ARG A 4 9.49 -4.03 1.81
N ASN A 5 8.45 -3.80 2.60
CA ASN A 5 7.20 -4.55 2.50
C ASN A 5 6.02 -3.71 2.98
N TRP A 6 4.81 -4.26 2.86
CA TRP A 6 3.59 -3.69 3.38
C TRP A 6 3.41 -3.97 4.88
N PRO A 7 2.56 -3.20 5.59
CA PRO A 7 2.41 -3.30 7.05
C PRO A 7 2.00 -4.66 7.61
N TYR A 8 1.31 -5.51 6.83
CA TYR A 8 0.92 -6.86 7.29
C TYR A 8 2.13 -7.71 7.72
N ALA A 9 3.30 -7.47 7.13
CA ALA A 9 4.53 -8.18 7.46
C ALA A 9 4.99 -7.91 8.90
N TYR A 10 4.57 -6.79 9.51
CA TYR A 10 4.88 -6.49 10.91
C TYR A 10 4.19 -7.47 11.87
N SER A 11 2.91 -7.81 11.62
CA SER A 11 2.22 -8.84 12.42
C SER A 11 2.90 -10.20 12.23
N LEU A 12 3.10 -10.63 10.99
CA LEU A 12 3.71 -11.93 10.68
C LEU A 12 5.13 -12.06 11.28
N GLY A 13 5.92 -11.00 11.24
CA GLY A 13 7.25 -10.99 11.84
C GLY A 13 7.25 -11.13 13.36
N ASN A 14 6.13 -10.84 14.03
CA ASN A 14 5.97 -10.89 15.49
C ASN A 14 5.13 -12.08 16.00
N GLU A 15 4.69 -12.99 15.12
CA GLU A 15 4.04 -14.24 15.51
C GLU A 15 4.98 -15.13 16.33
N ASP A 16 4.42 -16.00 17.17
CA ASP A 16 5.18 -16.85 18.11
C ASP A 16 6.18 -17.79 17.42
N ASP A 17 5.89 -18.21 16.20
CA ASP A 17 6.73 -19.09 15.37
C ASP A 17 7.76 -18.33 14.51
N SER A 18 7.77 -16.99 14.57
CA SER A 18 8.69 -16.17 13.78
C SER A 18 10.10 -16.12 14.39
N ALA A 19 11.10 -16.51 13.60
CA ALA A 19 12.52 -16.45 13.99
C ALA A 19 13.02 -15.02 14.29
N ILE A 20 12.33 -14.00 13.76
CA ILE A 20 12.67 -12.58 13.91
C ILE A 20 11.80 -11.84 14.95
N LYS A 21 10.91 -12.54 15.67
CA LYS A 21 10.05 -11.93 16.68
C LYS A 21 10.84 -11.06 17.66
N GLY A 22 10.43 -9.80 17.81
CA GLY A 22 11.09 -8.83 18.70
C GLY A 22 12.50 -8.38 18.27
N LYS A 23 12.98 -8.75 17.07
CA LYS A 23 14.34 -8.46 16.58
C LYS A 23 14.37 -7.48 15.40
N PHE A 24 13.27 -6.82 15.08
CA PHE A 24 13.19 -5.86 13.98
C PHE A 24 12.43 -4.61 14.35
N GLY A 25 12.71 -3.53 13.63
CA GLY A 25 11.97 -2.28 13.67
C GLY A 25 11.31 -1.98 12.32
N ILE A 26 10.48 -0.94 12.32
CA ILE A 26 9.83 -0.39 11.13
C ILE A 26 10.10 1.11 11.08
N GLY A 27 10.28 1.65 9.87
CA GLY A 27 10.53 3.06 9.65
C GLY A 27 10.15 3.49 8.22
N PRO A 28 10.23 4.79 7.91
CA PRO A 28 10.02 5.29 6.56
C PRO A 28 11.06 4.71 5.59
N LEU A 29 10.70 4.58 4.31
CA LEU A 29 11.65 4.21 3.27
C LEU A 29 12.67 5.33 3.06
N PRO A 30 13.94 5.01 2.79
CA PRO A 30 14.93 6.03 2.47
C PRO A 30 14.62 6.71 1.14
N GLY A 31 14.98 7.99 1.04
CA GLY A 31 15.00 8.75 -0.21
C GLY A 31 16.42 9.04 -0.69
N ALA A 32 16.53 9.73 -1.82
CA ALA A 32 17.84 10.12 -2.38
C ALA A 32 18.54 11.16 -1.49
N GLU A 33 17.76 12.06 -0.87
CA GLU A 33 18.27 13.07 0.05
C GLU A 33 17.73 12.87 1.47
N ALA A 34 18.42 13.43 2.46
CA ALA A 34 17.98 13.42 3.84
C ALA A 34 16.60 14.08 3.99
N GLY A 35 15.67 13.38 4.65
CA GLY A 35 14.30 13.84 4.82
C GLY A 35 13.35 13.50 3.66
N GLN A 36 13.86 13.01 2.53
CA GLN A 36 13.00 12.48 1.47
C GLN A 36 12.55 11.06 1.80
N SER A 37 11.28 10.76 1.53
CA SER A 37 10.71 9.43 1.60
C SER A 37 9.48 9.35 0.70
N ALA A 38 9.21 8.16 0.15
CA ALA A 38 7.99 7.89 -0.57
C ALA A 38 7.42 6.53 -0.14
N ALA A 39 6.16 6.51 0.25
CA ALA A 39 5.39 5.30 0.46
C ALA A 39 4.33 5.20 -0.63
N THR A 40 4.34 4.13 -1.42
CA THR A 40 3.28 3.91 -2.42
C THR A 40 1.94 3.69 -1.71
N LEU A 41 0.92 4.45 -2.08
CA LEU A 41 -0.44 4.24 -1.60
C LEU A 41 -0.96 2.89 -2.14
N GLY A 42 -1.30 2.03 -1.19
CA GLY A 42 -1.89 0.72 -1.42
C GLY A 42 -3.25 0.60 -0.77
N GLY A 43 -3.53 -0.56 -0.21
CA GLY A 43 -4.79 -0.86 0.44
C GLY A 43 -5.81 -1.49 -0.50
N TRP A 44 -6.98 -1.76 0.07
CA TRP A 44 -8.07 -2.51 -0.56
C TRP A 44 -9.38 -1.78 -0.31
N GLN A 45 -10.22 -1.75 -1.33
CA GLN A 45 -11.55 -1.15 -1.25
C GLN A 45 -12.60 -2.26 -1.28
N ILE A 46 -13.77 -1.99 -0.69
CA ILE A 46 -14.90 -2.91 -0.71
C ILE A 46 -15.98 -2.28 -1.59
N ALA A 47 -16.37 -2.98 -2.64
CA ALA A 47 -17.40 -2.53 -3.57
C ALA A 47 -18.51 -3.58 -3.68
N VAL A 48 -19.74 -3.11 -3.89
CA VAL A 48 -20.90 -3.97 -4.16
C VAL A 48 -21.08 -4.07 -5.67
N SER A 49 -21.21 -5.29 -6.18
CA SER A 49 -21.46 -5.52 -7.60
C SER A 49 -22.79 -4.89 -8.03
N LYS A 50 -22.78 -4.15 -9.15
CA LYS A 50 -23.98 -3.64 -9.81
C LYS A 50 -24.97 -4.76 -10.19
N TYR A 51 -24.48 -5.99 -10.32
CA TYR A 51 -25.25 -7.17 -10.72
C TYR A 51 -25.63 -8.07 -9.53
N SER A 52 -25.43 -7.61 -8.29
CA SER A 52 -25.78 -8.41 -7.11
C SER A 52 -27.27 -8.75 -7.09
N ALA A 53 -27.61 -10.01 -6.87
CA ALA A 53 -28.99 -10.44 -6.63
C ALA A 53 -29.55 -9.95 -5.28
N ASN A 54 -28.67 -9.51 -4.36
CA ASN A 54 -29.04 -9.04 -3.02
C ASN A 54 -28.25 -7.75 -2.68
N PRO A 55 -28.49 -6.62 -3.36
CA PRO A 55 -27.68 -5.41 -3.21
C PRO A 55 -27.75 -4.82 -1.80
N GLU A 56 -28.93 -4.80 -1.17
CA GLU A 56 -29.09 -4.26 0.19
C GLU A 56 -28.29 -5.04 1.24
N ALA A 57 -28.35 -6.38 1.18
CA ALA A 57 -27.59 -7.23 2.10
C ALA A 57 -26.08 -7.08 1.86
N ALA A 58 -25.64 -7.02 0.60
CA ALA A 58 -24.24 -6.81 0.25
C ALA A 58 -23.72 -5.45 0.77
N VAL A 59 -24.52 -4.38 0.65
CA VAL A 59 -24.19 -3.05 1.22
C VAL A 59 -24.05 -3.12 2.74
N LYS A 60 -24.97 -3.80 3.45
CA LYS A 60 -24.87 -3.95 4.92
C LYS A 60 -23.57 -4.65 5.33
N VAL A 61 -23.17 -5.70 4.61
CA VAL A 61 -21.90 -6.39 4.86
C VAL A 61 -20.70 -5.50 4.54
N ALA A 62 -20.71 -4.79 3.41
CA ALA A 62 -19.62 -3.89 3.04
C ALA A 62 -19.42 -2.78 4.09
N LEU A 63 -20.51 -2.16 4.56
CA LEU A 63 -20.48 -1.15 5.62
C LEU A 63 -20.01 -1.72 6.95
N PHE A 64 -20.44 -2.94 7.31
CA PHE A 64 -19.97 -3.60 8.52
C PHE A 64 -18.45 -3.84 8.46
N ILE A 65 -17.94 -4.34 7.34
CA ILE A 65 -16.50 -4.58 7.18
C ILE A 65 -15.70 -3.26 7.19
N ALA A 66 -16.26 -2.19 6.64
CA ALA A 66 -15.65 -0.86 6.62
C ALA A 66 -15.82 -0.08 7.95
N SER A 67 -16.60 -0.60 8.91
CA SER A 67 -16.88 0.08 10.17
C SER A 67 -15.62 0.29 11.02
N GLU A 68 -15.60 1.35 11.83
CA GLU A 68 -14.52 1.65 12.77
C GLU A 68 -14.19 0.45 13.67
N LYS A 69 -15.20 -0.28 14.14
CA LYS A 69 -15.02 -1.49 14.95
C LYS A 69 -14.19 -2.56 14.23
N VAL A 70 -14.54 -2.89 12.98
CA VAL A 70 -13.82 -3.93 12.22
C VAL A 70 -12.44 -3.43 11.81
N GLN A 71 -12.31 -2.14 11.45
CA GLN A 71 -11.01 -1.55 11.16
C GLN A 71 -10.09 -1.55 12.38
N LYS A 72 -10.59 -1.27 13.59
CA LYS A 72 -9.81 -1.37 14.83
C LYS A 72 -9.27 -2.78 15.06
N ILE A 73 -10.12 -3.81 14.90
CA ILE A 73 -9.69 -5.21 15.01
C ILE A 73 -8.59 -5.53 14.00
N ARG A 74 -8.74 -5.10 12.74
CA ARG A 74 -7.72 -5.34 11.70
C ARG A 74 -6.43 -4.58 11.97
N ALA A 75 -6.51 -3.37 12.51
CA ALA A 75 -5.36 -2.61 12.92
C ALA A 75 -4.60 -3.32 14.06
N THR A 76 -5.31 -3.74 15.11
CA THR A 76 -4.71 -4.34 16.29
C THR A 76 -4.15 -5.74 16.05
N GLU A 77 -4.85 -6.59 15.28
CA GLU A 77 -4.44 -7.98 15.08
C GLU A 77 -3.55 -8.13 13.85
N LEU A 78 -3.92 -7.50 12.73
CA LEU A 78 -3.31 -7.75 11.42
C LEU A 78 -2.34 -6.66 10.96
N SER A 79 -2.13 -5.62 11.78
CA SER A 79 -1.32 -4.45 11.41
C SER A 79 -1.83 -3.76 10.12
N MET A 80 -3.11 -3.92 9.78
CA MET A 80 -3.70 -3.26 8.62
C MET A 80 -3.99 -1.79 8.96
N LEU A 81 -3.46 -0.89 8.14
CA LEU A 81 -3.66 0.54 8.31
C LEU A 81 -5.14 0.90 8.18
N PRO A 82 -5.75 1.55 9.20
CA PRO A 82 -7.14 1.98 9.12
C PRO A 82 -7.28 3.18 8.15
N THR A 83 -8.47 3.30 7.55
CA THR A 83 -8.90 4.50 6.80
C THR A 83 -9.73 5.45 7.67
N VAL A 84 -10.08 5.04 8.89
CA VAL A 84 -10.68 5.91 9.91
C VAL A 84 -9.55 6.60 10.68
N MET A 85 -9.42 7.91 10.50
CA MET A 85 -8.29 8.71 11.01
C MET A 85 -8.16 8.71 12.53
N SER A 86 -9.27 8.64 13.27
CA SER A 86 -9.27 8.59 14.74
C SER A 86 -8.52 7.36 15.28
N LEU A 87 -8.51 6.25 14.55
CA LEU A 87 -7.86 5.00 14.98
C LEU A 87 -6.34 5.10 15.07
N TYR A 88 -5.71 6.08 14.42
CA TYR A 88 -4.26 6.34 14.58
C TYR A 88 -3.91 6.99 15.92
N LYS A 89 -4.92 7.46 16.67
CA LYS A 89 -4.76 8.04 18.01
C LYS A 89 -5.43 7.17 19.09
N ASP A 90 -6.01 6.04 18.71
CA ASP A 90 -6.69 5.13 19.63
C ASP A 90 -5.68 4.43 20.53
N ALA A 91 -5.92 4.44 21.84
CA ALA A 91 -4.99 3.93 22.84
C ALA A 91 -4.73 2.42 22.69
N ASP A 92 -5.73 1.63 22.33
CA ASP A 92 -5.57 0.17 22.17
C ASP A 92 -4.79 -0.14 20.88
N VAL A 93 -5.05 0.63 19.82
CA VAL A 93 -4.27 0.53 18.57
C VAL A 93 -2.81 0.87 18.84
N LEU A 94 -2.53 1.98 19.52
CA LEU A 94 -1.15 2.40 19.80
C LEU A 94 -0.44 1.49 20.81
N ALA A 95 -1.15 0.91 21.76
CA ALA A 95 -0.58 -0.07 22.68
C ALA A 95 -0.11 -1.34 21.95
N LYS A 96 -0.88 -1.82 20.96
CA LYS A 96 -0.53 -3.02 20.19
C LYS A 96 0.37 -2.72 18.98
N ARG A 97 0.23 -1.56 18.36
CA ARG A 97 0.88 -1.14 17.11
C ARG A 97 1.40 0.30 17.22
N PRO A 98 2.43 0.57 18.04
CA PRO A 98 2.97 1.92 18.22
C PRO A 98 3.40 2.59 16.92
N PHE A 99 3.85 1.81 15.94
CA PHE A 99 4.29 2.32 14.64
C PHE A 99 3.19 3.07 13.88
N MET A 100 1.91 2.76 14.12
CA MET A 100 0.80 3.43 13.45
C MET A 100 0.76 4.92 13.82
N GLY A 101 1.04 5.25 15.08
CA GLY A 101 1.16 6.64 15.52
C GLY A 101 2.44 7.29 15.00
N SER A 102 3.58 6.62 15.13
CA SER A 102 4.87 7.22 14.77
C SER A 102 5.07 7.43 13.27
N LEU A 103 4.39 6.65 12.43
CA LEU A 103 4.47 6.73 10.97
C LEU A 103 3.20 7.32 10.34
N TYR A 104 2.34 7.97 11.14
CA TYR A 104 1.10 8.57 10.66
C TYR A 104 1.31 9.46 9.43
N ASP A 105 2.30 10.38 9.48
CA ASP A 105 2.61 11.29 8.38
C ASP A 105 3.09 10.55 7.12
N VAL A 106 3.74 9.39 7.26
CA VAL A 106 4.12 8.54 6.12
C VAL A 106 2.88 7.97 5.43
N PHE A 107 1.88 7.57 6.21
CA PHE A 107 0.67 6.93 5.68
C PHE A 107 -0.29 7.92 5.04
N ILE A 108 -0.46 9.11 5.61
CA ILE A 108 -1.37 10.12 5.06
C ILE A 108 -0.79 10.84 3.83
N ASN A 109 0.54 10.83 3.66
CA ASN A 109 1.23 11.41 2.51
C ASN A 109 1.68 10.34 1.50
N ALA A 110 1.08 9.15 1.54
CA ALA A 110 1.41 8.09 0.59
C ALA A 110 1.06 8.48 -0.86
N VAL A 111 1.94 8.12 -1.79
CA VAL A 111 1.84 8.52 -3.20
C VAL A 111 0.99 7.53 -3.97
N ALA A 112 -0.13 8.00 -4.53
CA ALA A 112 -0.97 7.21 -5.41
C ALA A 112 -0.25 6.85 -6.71
N ARG A 113 -0.43 5.61 -7.15
CA ARG A 113 -0.14 5.22 -8.55
C ARG A 113 -1.11 5.95 -9.48
N PRO A 114 -0.78 6.16 -10.77
CA PRO A 114 -1.59 6.97 -11.69
C PRO A 114 -2.91 6.32 -12.14
N SER A 115 -3.54 5.49 -11.31
CA SER A 115 -4.73 4.69 -11.67
C SER A 115 -5.93 5.53 -12.09
N THR A 116 -6.12 6.71 -11.48
CA THR A 116 -7.24 7.59 -11.83
C THR A 116 -7.08 8.18 -13.23
N ILE A 117 -5.89 8.68 -13.55
CA ILE A 117 -5.62 9.35 -14.84
C ILE A 117 -5.52 8.34 -15.99
N THR A 118 -5.01 7.13 -15.74
CA THR A 118 -4.90 6.08 -16.77
C THR A 118 -6.18 5.23 -16.90
N SER A 119 -7.05 5.28 -15.89
CA SER A 119 -8.35 4.59 -15.79
C SER A 119 -8.39 3.21 -16.48
N PRO A 120 -9.15 2.90 -17.55
CA PRO A 120 -9.26 1.51 -18.00
C PRO A 120 -7.92 0.96 -18.51
N LYS A 121 -6.96 1.84 -18.84
CA LYS A 121 -5.61 1.49 -19.30
C LYS A 121 -4.62 1.28 -18.14
N TYR A 122 -5.01 1.44 -16.87
CA TYR A 122 -4.08 1.35 -15.73
C TYR A 122 -3.26 0.05 -15.70
N ASN A 123 -3.88 -1.09 -15.98
CA ASN A 123 -3.16 -2.37 -16.01
C ASN A 123 -2.10 -2.41 -17.12
N GLN A 124 -2.37 -1.79 -18.27
CA GLN A 124 -1.44 -1.72 -19.40
C GLN A 124 -0.27 -0.79 -19.05
N VAL A 125 -0.56 0.39 -18.50
CA VAL A 125 0.45 1.33 -17.99
C VAL A 125 1.33 0.68 -16.93
N SER A 126 0.72 0.00 -15.95
CA SER A 126 1.47 -0.70 -14.90
C SER A 126 2.36 -1.80 -15.47
N THR A 127 1.92 -2.51 -16.51
CA THR A 127 2.69 -3.57 -17.18
C THR A 127 3.91 -3.01 -17.89
N LYS A 128 3.74 -1.92 -18.65
CA LYS A 128 4.86 -1.21 -19.28
C LYS A 128 5.87 -0.73 -18.23
N PHE A 129 5.38 -0.09 -17.17
CA PHE A 129 6.22 0.42 -16.08
C PHE A 129 7.05 -0.68 -15.42
N PHE A 130 6.44 -1.78 -14.95
CA PHE A 130 7.21 -2.80 -14.23
C PHE A 130 8.17 -3.58 -15.15
N ASN A 131 7.86 -3.70 -16.45
CA ASN A 131 8.76 -4.34 -17.41
C ASN A 131 9.99 -3.47 -17.69
N ALA A 132 9.82 -2.15 -17.83
CA ALA A 132 10.94 -1.21 -17.97
C ALA A 132 11.86 -1.26 -16.75
N VAL A 133 11.27 -1.23 -15.53
CA VAL A 133 12.04 -1.38 -14.28
C VAL A 133 12.75 -2.73 -14.22
N TYR A 134 12.09 -3.82 -14.61
CA TYR A 134 12.69 -5.16 -14.64
C TYR A 134 13.89 -5.24 -15.59
N ASP A 135 13.80 -4.65 -16.79
CA ASP A 135 14.90 -4.58 -17.75
C ASP A 135 16.12 -3.86 -17.18
N VAL A 136 15.91 -2.79 -16.39
CA VAL A 136 17.00 -2.10 -15.66
C VAL A 136 17.58 -2.99 -14.57
N LEU A 137 16.74 -3.59 -13.72
CA LEU A 137 17.19 -4.42 -12.60
C LEU A 137 17.94 -5.68 -13.04
N THR A 138 17.66 -6.18 -14.24
CA THR A 138 18.34 -7.33 -14.84
C THR A 138 19.54 -6.96 -15.72
N GLY A 139 19.85 -5.67 -15.85
CA GLY A 139 20.97 -5.17 -16.64
C GLY A 139 20.79 -5.29 -18.15
N LYS A 140 19.55 -5.51 -18.62
CA LYS A 140 19.23 -5.58 -20.04
C LYS A 140 19.23 -4.20 -20.71
N LYS A 141 18.89 -3.15 -19.95
CA LYS A 141 18.94 -1.75 -20.39
C LYS A 141 19.50 -0.87 -19.27
N ASP A 142 20.13 0.25 -19.62
CA ASP A 142 20.42 1.30 -18.66
C ASP A 142 19.14 2.05 -18.26
N ALA A 143 19.21 2.77 -17.14
CA ALA A 143 18.05 3.44 -16.57
C ALA A 143 17.52 4.56 -17.47
N GLN A 144 18.37 5.34 -18.14
CA GLN A 144 17.95 6.46 -18.98
C GLN A 144 17.19 5.94 -20.20
N THR A 145 17.78 5.00 -20.93
CA THR A 145 17.13 4.38 -22.09
C THR A 145 15.79 3.75 -21.73
N ALA A 146 15.70 3.06 -20.58
CA ALA A 146 14.47 2.41 -20.17
C ALA A 146 13.35 3.39 -19.82
N VAL A 147 13.65 4.57 -19.26
CA VAL A 147 12.63 5.58 -18.96
C VAL A 147 12.23 6.39 -20.19
N ASP A 148 13.16 6.68 -21.10
CA ASP A 148 12.86 7.40 -22.35
C ASP A 148 11.94 6.58 -23.26
N GLU A 149 12.23 5.27 -23.42
CA GLU A 149 11.35 4.38 -24.19
C GLU A 149 9.99 4.17 -23.48
N LEU A 150 9.98 4.13 -22.15
CA LEU A 150 8.73 4.02 -21.39
C LEU A 150 7.87 5.28 -21.58
N GLU A 151 8.46 6.47 -21.59
CA GLU A 151 7.75 7.73 -21.84
C GLU A 151 7.03 7.68 -23.19
N LEU A 152 7.76 7.36 -24.27
CA LEU A 152 7.18 7.21 -25.62
C LEU A 152 6.06 6.16 -25.65
N ASP A 153 6.28 4.99 -25.06
CA ASP A 153 5.29 3.92 -24.95
C ASP A 153 4.00 4.36 -24.23
N LEU A 154 4.12 5.25 -23.23
CA LEU A 154 3.00 5.76 -22.45
C LEU A 154 2.28 6.89 -23.16
N GLU A 155 3.00 7.77 -23.86
CA GLU A 155 2.41 8.82 -24.70
C GLU A 155 1.55 8.19 -25.80
N ASP A 156 2.12 7.29 -26.60
CA ASP A 156 1.40 6.54 -27.64
C ASP A 156 0.18 5.78 -27.10
N MET A 157 0.28 5.27 -25.86
CA MET A 157 -0.81 4.53 -25.23
C MET A 157 -1.92 5.45 -24.72
N LEU A 158 -1.62 6.68 -24.32
CA LEU A 158 -2.55 7.58 -23.62
C LEU A 158 -3.18 8.64 -24.53
N GLU A 159 -2.65 8.85 -25.73
CA GLU A 159 -3.40 9.45 -26.85
C GLU A 159 -4.72 8.69 -27.15
#